data_AF-A0A955IGX6-F1
#
_entry.id   AF-A0A955IGX6-F1
#
_cell.length_a   1.000
_cell.length_b   1.000
_cell.length_c   1.000
_cell.angle_alpha   90.00
_cell.angle_beta   90.00
_cell.angle_gamma   90.00
#
_symmetry.space_group_name_H-M   'P 1'
#
loop_
_entity.id
_entity.type
_entity.pdbx_description
1 polymer ?
#
loop_
_entity_poly.entity_id
_entity_poly.type
_entity_poly.pdbx_seq_one_letter_code
_entity_poly.pdbx_strand_id
1 'polypeptide(L)'
;MSMHKTLALVSVAGLASLASAQIAFQAPLTLPTAQNPSGAAIGDFNGDGNPDLAVTVDNQDRILTFLGDGNGGLAPGATVFLGAGVGAGAIVSADFDGDGDD
;
A
#
# COMPACT_ATOMS: atom_id res chain seq x y z
N MET A 1 -45.11 37.72 14.32
CA MET A 1 -43.92 38.15 13.54
C MET A 1 -43.74 37.19 12.39
N SER A 2 -43.76 37.72 11.17
CA SER A 2 -43.46 37.00 9.94
C SER A 2 -41.99 36.62 9.92
N MET A 3 -41.67 35.35 9.58
CA MET A 3 -40.58 35.11 8.65
C MET A 3 -40.81 33.78 7.93
N HIS A 4 -41.10 33.90 6.64
CA HIS A 4 -41.07 32.83 5.66
C HIS A 4 -39.62 32.54 5.30
N LYS A 5 -39.25 31.26 5.20
CA LYS A 5 -38.14 30.82 4.34
C LYS A 5 -38.50 29.48 3.71
N THR A 6 -38.68 29.52 2.40
CA THR A 6 -39.08 28.42 1.51
C THR A 6 -37.85 27.73 0.89
N LEU A 7 -38.10 26.52 0.32
CA LEU A 7 -37.37 25.69 -0.67
C LEU A 7 -36.61 24.49 -0.08
N ALA A 8 -36.72 23.26 -0.60
CA ALA A 8 -37.55 22.69 -1.67
C ALA A 8 -37.66 21.17 -1.47
N LEU A 9 -38.81 20.57 -1.79
CA LEU A 9 -38.94 19.13 -1.99
C LEU A 9 -38.74 18.84 -3.48
N VAL A 10 -37.78 17.98 -3.84
CA VAL A 10 -37.79 17.27 -5.14
C VAL A 10 -37.92 15.80 -4.84
N SER A 11 -39.13 15.28 -5.01
CA SER A 11 -39.43 13.85 -5.04
C SER A 11 -39.33 13.34 -6.47
N VAL A 12 -38.46 12.38 -6.77
CA VAL A 12 -38.68 11.43 -7.87
C VAL A 12 -38.16 10.05 -7.51
N ALA A 13 -39.03 9.07 -7.77
CA ALA A 13 -38.94 7.63 -7.64
C ALA A 13 -37.66 6.96 -8.18
N GLY A 14 -37.27 5.84 -7.55
CA GLY A 14 -36.37 4.87 -8.15
C GLY A 14 -35.70 3.92 -7.16
N LEU A 15 -36.41 2.89 -6.70
CA LEU A 15 -35.75 1.68 -6.22
C LEU A 15 -35.15 0.96 -7.43
N ALA A 16 -33.83 1.04 -7.66
CA ALA A 16 -33.00 0.02 -8.33
C ALA A 16 -31.58 0.54 -8.60
N SER A 17 -30.66 0.30 -7.68
CA SER A 17 -29.63 -0.70 -7.93
C SER A 17 -29.08 -1.09 -6.57
N LEU A 18 -28.89 -2.39 -6.35
CA LEU A 18 -27.96 -2.84 -5.32
C LEU A 18 -26.69 -2.05 -5.59
N ALA A 19 -26.24 -1.22 -4.63
CA ALA A 19 -24.91 -0.67 -4.70
C ALA A 19 -24.00 -1.89 -4.73
N SER A 20 -23.62 -2.32 -5.92
CA SER A 20 -22.43 -3.13 -6.10
C SER A 20 -21.36 -2.24 -5.49
N ALA A 21 -20.88 -2.61 -4.31
CA ALA A 21 -19.67 -2.04 -3.77
C ALA A 21 -18.61 -2.39 -4.81
N GLN A 22 -18.44 -1.52 -5.80
CA GLN A 22 -17.47 -1.71 -6.84
C GLN A 22 -16.14 -1.57 -6.13
N ILE A 23 -15.43 -2.68 -5.96
CA ILE A 23 -14.04 -2.65 -5.51
C ILE A 23 -13.29 -1.91 -6.62
N ALA A 24 -12.99 -0.63 -6.36
CA ALA A 24 -12.20 0.19 -7.23
C ALA A 24 -10.74 0.09 -6.79
N PHE A 25 -9.87 -0.36 -7.69
CA PHE A 25 -8.44 -0.30 -7.47
C PHE A 25 -7.94 1.12 -7.74
N GLN A 26 -7.00 1.59 -6.92
CA GLN A 26 -6.25 2.81 -7.24
C GLN A 26 -5.43 2.60 -8.52
N ALA A 27 -5.06 3.71 -9.17
CA ALA A 27 -4.16 3.65 -10.31
C ALA A 27 -2.81 2.99 -9.91
N PRO A 28 -2.18 2.21 -10.80
CA PRO A 28 -0.91 1.57 -10.49
C PRO A 28 0.16 2.60 -10.11
N LEU A 29 0.87 2.33 -9.02
CA LEU A 29 2.07 3.07 -8.63
C LEU A 29 3.30 2.43 -9.27
N THR A 30 4.15 3.24 -9.92
CA THR A 30 5.43 2.76 -10.46
C THR A 30 6.55 3.13 -9.50
N LEU A 31 7.25 2.12 -8.99
CA LEU A 31 8.34 2.29 -8.04
C LEU A 31 9.70 2.04 -8.70
N PRO A 32 10.73 2.86 -8.40
CA PRO A 32 12.07 2.63 -8.90
C PRO A 32 12.76 1.51 -8.11
N THR A 33 12.61 0.26 -8.55
CA THR A 33 13.19 -0.93 -7.88
C THR A 33 14.56 -1.35 -8.44
N ALA A 34 15.13 -0.59 -9.38
CA ALA A 34 16.30 -0.98 -10.17
C ALA A 34 16.08 -2.27 -11.00
N GLN A 35 17.15 -2.89 -11.52
CA GLN A 35 17.04 -3.96 -12.53
C GLN A 35 16.85 -5.34 -11.89
N ASN A 36 15.87 -6.10 -12.39
CA ASN A 36 15.56 -7.49 -12.00
C ASN A 36 15.01 -7.64 -10.56
N PRO A 37 13.84 -7.03 -10.24
CA PRO A 37 13.13 -7.37 -9.01
C PRO A 37 12.66 -8.82 -9.05
N SER A 38 12.89 -9.58 -7.98
CA SER A 38 12.71 -11.04 -7.95
C SER A 38 11.68 -11.52 -6.91
N GLY A 39 11.38 -10.69 -5.91
CA GLY A 39 10.44 -10.98 -4.85
C GLY A 39 9.94 -9.72 -4.15
N ALA A 40 8.83 -9.86 -3.44
CA ALA A 40 8.22 -8.77 -2.67
C ALA A 40 7.52 -9.31 -1.42
N ALA A 41 7.54 -8.52 -0.34
CA ALA A 41 6.81 -8.78 0.90
C ALA A 41 6.21 -7.49 1.44
N ILE A 42 5.10 -7.62 2.18
CA ILE A 42 4.39 -6.50 2.82
C ILE A 42 4.44 -6.72 4.33
N GLY A 43 4.77 -5.69 5.09
CA GLY A 43 4.85 -5.71 6.56
C GLY A 43 4.95 -4.29 7.09
N ASP A 44 4.86 -4.09 8.40
CA ASP A 44 5.19 -2.81 9.02
C ASP A 44 6.68 -2.80 9.39
N PHE A 45 7.54 -2.44 8.43
CA PHE A 45 9.00 -2.53 8.61
C PHE A 45 9.58 -1.34 9.40
N ASN A 46 8.76 -0.35 9.75
CA ASN A 46 9.18 0.86 10.46
C ASN A 46 8.42 1.12 11.78
N GLY A 47 7.43 0.30 12.11
CA GLY A 47 6.64 0.34 13.33
C GLY A 47 5.64 1.51 13.40
N ASP A 48 5.24 2.09 12.26
CA ASP A 48 4.33 3.24 12.20
C ASP A 48 2.84 2.85 12.06
N GLY A 49 2.56 1.55 11.94
CA GLY A 49 1.24 0.97 11.80
C GLY A 49 0.70 0.99 10.37
N ASN A 50 1.47 1.44 9.38
CA ASN A 50 1.09 1.41 7.97
C ASN A 50 1.81 0.27 7.23
N PRO A 51 1.15 -0.36 6.24
CA PRO A 51 1.81 -1.38 5.43
C PRO A 51 2.92 -0.80 4.56
N ASP A 52 4.13 -1.30 4.74
CA ASP A 52 5.31 -1.06 3.92
C ASP A 52 5.50 -2.16 2.87
N LEU A 53 6.43 -1.94 1.95
CA LEU A 53 6.80 -2.89 0.89
C LEU A 53 8.31 -3.12 0.87
N ALA A 54 8.74 -4.37 0.98
CA ALA A 54 10.11 -4.80 0.71
C ALA A 54 10.19 -5.48 -0.66
N VAL A 55 11.24 -5.18 -1.43
CA VAL A 55 11.48 -5.74 -2.77
C VAL A 55 12.92 -6.23 -2.86
N THR A 56 13.11 -7.50 -3.23
CA THR A 56 14.44 -8.05 -3.55
C THR A 56 14.83 -7.73 -4.98
N VAL A 57 16.12 -7.41 -5.16
CA VAL A 57 16.72 -7.09 -6.45
C VAL A 57 17.92 -7.99 -6.68
N ASP A 58 17.72 -9.02 -7.51
CA ASP A 58 18.60 -10.18 -7.65
C ASP A 58 20.01 -9.79 -8.14
N ASN A 59 20.09 -9.08 -9.28
CA ASN A 59 21.37 -8.73 -9.91
C ASN A 59 22.22 -7.75 -9.09
N GLN A 60 21.68 -7.20 -8.01
CA GLN A 60 22.30 -6.16 -7.20
C GLN A 60 22.50 -6.60 -5.75
N ASP A 61 22.03 -7.81 -5.40
CA ASP A 61 22.07 -8.39 -4.07
C ASP A 61 21.54 -7.41 -3.00
N ARG A 62 20.35 -6.83 -3.24
CA ARG A 62 19.77 -5.81 -2.35
C ARG A 62 18.29 -6.06 -2.05
N ILE A 63 17.87 -5.55 -0.91
CA ILE A 63 16.47 -5.31 -0.58
C ILE A 63 16.22 -3.81 -0.56
N LEU A 64 15.20 -3.37 -1.27
CA LEU A 64 14.69 -2.00 -1.22
C LEU A 64 13.41 -2.02 -0.39
N THR A 65 13.30 -1.10 0.56
CA THR A 65 12.04 -0.89 1.30
C THR A 65 11.36 0.38 0.79
N PHE A 66 10.03 0.37 0.81
CA PHE A 66 9.19 1.52 0.51
C PHE A 66 8.19 1.67 1.66
N LEU A 67 8.17 2.84 2.28
CA LEU A 67 7.37 3.13 3.46
C LEU A 67 5.96 3.58 3.07
N GLY A 68 4.95 2.98 3.67
CA GLY A 68 3.54 3.27 3.46
C GLY A 68 3.09 4.54 4.15
N ASP A 69 2.11 5.23 3.57
CA ASP A 69 1.43 6.37 4.19
C ASP A 69 0.01 6.05 4.71
N GLY A 70 -0.35 4.76 4.73
CA GLY A 70 -1.67 4.26 5.11
C GLY A 70 -2.79 4.55 4.10
N ASN A 71 -2.53 5.30 3.03
CA ASN A 71 -3.50 5.73 2.02
C ASN A 71 -3.17 5.18 0.61
N GLY A 72 -2.22 4.26 0.53
CA GLY A 72 -1.75 3.63 -0.71
C GLY A 72 -0.54 4.31 -1.34
N GLY A 73 -0.02 5.37 -0.73
CA GLY A 73 1.26 5.97 -1.10
C GLY A 73 2.43 5.15 -0.55
N LEU A 74 3.50 5.07 -1.33
CA LEU A 74 4.76 4.43 -0.96
C LEU A 74 5.93 5.38 -1.24
N ALA A 75 6.74 5.65 -0.23
CA ALA A 75 7.93 6.50 -0.34
C ALA A 75 9.21 5.66 -0.22
N PRO A 76 10.34 6.04 -0.86
CA PRO A 76 11.60 5.31 -0.70
C PRO A 76 12.03 5.23 0.77
N GLY A 77 12.31 4.01 1.23
CA GLY A 77 12.85 3.72 2.56
C GLY A 77 14.35 3.35 2.52
N ALA A 78 14.73 2.43 3.39
CA ALA A 78 16.09 1.89 3.47
C ALA A 78 16.42 0.96 2.29
N THR A 79 17.72 0.87 1.98
CA THR A 79 18.30 -0.14 1.09
C THR A 79 19.26 -1.01 1.88
N VAL A 80 19.05 -2.31 1.86
CA VAL A 80 19.89 -3.29 2.55
C VAL A 80 20.70 -4.06 1.51
N PHE A 81 22.01 -4.11 1.69
CA PHE A 81 22.89 -4.92 0.86
C PHE A 81 23.08 -6.30 1.49
N LEU A 82 22.82 -7.35 0.71
CA LEU A 82 22.85 -8.74 1.16
C LEU A 82 24.25 -9.36 1.07
N GLY A 83 25.17 -8.74 0.32
CA GLY A 83 26.48 -9.29 0.02
C GLY A 83 26.58 -9.77 -1.42
N ALA A 84 27.75 -9.64 -2.04
CA ALA A 84 27.93 -9.94 -3.46
C ALA A 84 27.77 -11.45 -3.76
N GLY A 85 26.96 -11.76 -4.77
CA GLY A 85 26.76 -13.11 -5.29
C GLY A 85 25.80 -13.98 -4.46
N VAL A 86 24.97 -13.35 -3.62
CA VAL A 86 23.97 -14.06 -2.81
C VAL A 86 22.77 -14.46 -3.66
N GLY A 87 22.40 -13.65 -4.66
CA GLY A 87 21.21 -13.83 -5.48
C GLY A 87 19.95 -13.59 -4.66
N ALA A 88 19.46 -12.36 -4.65
CA ALA A 88 18.29 -12.00 -3.85
C ALA A 88 17.04 -12.71 -4.42
N GLY A 89 16.45 -13.65 -3.65
CA GLY A 89 15.31 -14.49 -4.05
C GLY A 89 13.96 -14.02 -3.49
N ALA A 90 13.05 -14.97 -3.22
CA ALA A 90 11.78 -14.70 -2.57
C ALA A 90 11.97 -14.29 -1.10
N ILE A 91 11.15 -13.37 -0.60
CA ILE A 91 11.11 -12.94 0.79
C ILE A 91 9.71 -13.10 1.36
N VAL A 92 9.63 -13.34 2.66
CA VAL A 92 8.40 -13.37 3.46
C VAL A 92 8.63 -12.55 4.73
N SER A 93 7.62 -11.80 5.15
CA SER A 93 7.58 -11.05 6.40
C SER A 93 6.66 -11.77 7.39
N ALA A 94 7.00 -11.66 8.67
CA ALA A 94 6.17 -12.11 9.77
C ALA A 94 6.70 -11.50 11.07
N ASP A 95 5.80 -10.95 11.87
CA ASP A 95 6.02 -10.64 13.27
C ASP A 95 6.36 -11.93 14.05
N PHE A 96 7.63 -12.08 14.43
CA PHE A 96 8.13 -13.26 15.16
C PHE A 96 8.21 -13.05 16.68
N ASP A 97 8.17 -11.81 17.17
CA ASP A 97 8.28 -11.50 18.60
C ASP A 97 7.01 -10.92 19.23
N GLY A 98 5.99 -10.64 18.40
CA GLY A 98 4.63 -10.31 18.78
C GLY A 98 4.42 -8.85 19.16
N ASP A 99 5.32 -7.96 18.76
CA ASP A 99 5.23 -6.53 19.14
C ASP A 99 4.44 -5.68 18.13
N GLY A 100 4.08 -6.26 16.99
CA GLY A 100 3.26 -5.63 15.96
C GLY A 100 4.04 -4.91 14.87
N ASP A 101 5.38 -5.03 14.83
CA ASP A 101 6.20 -4.75 13.66
C ASP A 101 6.65 -6.05 12.95
N ASP A 102 6.91 -5.98 11.63
CA ASP A 102 7.24 -7.14 10.77
C ASP A 102 8.60 -7.00 10.07
#